data_AF-A0A828XYY9-F1
#
_entry.id   AF-A0A828XYY9-F1
#
_cell.length_a   1.000
_cell.length_b   1.000
_cell.length_c   1.000
_cell.angle_alpha   90.00
_cell.angle_beta   90.00
_cell.angle_gamma   90.00
#
_symmetry.space_group_name_H-M   'P 1'
#
loop_
_entity.id
_entity.type
_entity.pdbx_description
1 polymer ?
#
loop_
_entity_poly.entity_id
_entity_poly.type
_entity_poly.pdbx_seq_one_letter_code
_entity_poly.pdbx_strand_id
1 'polypeptide(L)'
;MKRVVWKEGDLVSLKLKDDLYTFAQMLRSPYMRFFDLSCIDGNWKEIDFAQSKEIFCVLIGQIVLQKLVVEKIRGKSIQPYFQKYWIRPRLNFEGGFLFKGGDLVEVDPNIT
;
A
#
# COMPACT_ATOMS: atom_id res chain seq x y z
N MET A 1 -17.17 -6.88 -10.15
CA MET A 1 -15.98 -6.34 -9.46
C MET A 1 -16.40 -5.95 -8.05
N LYS A 2 -15.76 -6.45 -6.99
CA LYS A 2 -16.11 -6.05 -5.61
C LYS A 2 -15.71 -4.59 -5.41
N ARG A 3 -16.63 -3.76 -4.92
CA ARG A 3 -16.36 -2.36 -4.61
C ARG A 3 -15.47 -2.29 -3.37
N VAL A 4 -14.24 -1.81 -3.54
CA VAL A 4 -13.37 -1.47 -2.42
C VAL A 4 -13.81 -0.12 -1.86
N VAL A 5 -14.17 -0.09 -0.59
CA VAL A 5 -14.48 1.13 0.15
C VAL A 5 -13.25 1.48 0.98
N TRP A 6 -12.79 2.72 0.88
CA TRP A 6 -11.66 3.18 1.67
C TRP A 6 -12.05 3.34 3.13
N LYS A 7 -11.30 2.72 4.04
CA LYS A 7 -11.45 2.91 5.48
C LYS A 7 -10.07 2.86 6.13
N GLU A 8 -9.72 3.93 6.81
CA GLU A 8 -8.43 4.06 7.50
C GLU A 8 -8.24 2.92 8.52
N GLY A 9 -7.02 2.38 8.55
CA GLY A 9 -6.62 1.24 9.35
C GLY A 9 -6.89 -0.12 8.70
N ASP A 10 -7.72 -0.22 7.66
CA ASP A 10 -8.03 -1.49 7.01
C ASP A 10 -6.79 -2.09 6.32
N LEU A 11 -6.56 -3.38 6.59
CA LEU A 11 -5.63 -4.22 5.85
C LEU A 11 -6.34 -4.88 4.67
N VAL A 12 -5.70 -4.87 3.51
CA VAL A 12 -6.19 -5.50 2.28
C VAL A 12 -5.12 -6.41 1.68
N SER A 13 -5.58 -7.52 1.12
CA SER A 13 -4.75 -8.36 0.26
C SER A 13 -4.81 -7.84 -1.18
N LEU A 14 -3.64 -7.70 -1.79
CA LEU A 14 -3.44 -7.22 -3.16
C LEU A 14 -2.83 -8.35 -4.00
N LYS A 15 -3.42 -8.65 -5.16
CA LYS A 15 -2.80 -9.49 -6.18
C LYS A 15 -2.01 -8.62 -7.15
N LEU A 16 -0.69 -8.78 -7.20
CA LEU A 16 0.18 -8.01 -8.09
C LEU A 16 0.31 -8.67 -9.45
N LYS A 17 0.42 -9.99 -9.47
CA LYS A 17 0.39 -10.87 -10.65
C LYS A 17 0.05 -12.29 -10.20
N ASP A 18 0.06 -13.25 -11.12
CA ASP A 18 -0.04 -14.65 -10.76
C ASP A 18 1.12 -15.05 -9.83
N ASP A 19 0.79 -15.83 -8.80
CA ASP A 19 1.71 -16.30 -7.76
C ASP A 19 2.43 -15.19 -6.97
N LEU A 20 1.88 -13.97 -6.96
CA LEU A 20 2.42 -12.87 -6.16
C LEU A 20 1.32 -12.00 -5.56
N TYR A 21 1.16 -12.16 -4.26
CA TYR A 21 0.27 -11.38 -3.42
C TYR A 21 1.09 -10.62 -2.38
N THR A 22 0.61 -9.44 -2.03
CA THR A 22 1.10 -8.69 -0.87
C THR A 22 -0.09 -8.23 -0.04
N PHE A 23 0.17 -7.68 1.13
CA PHE A 23 -0.84 -6.95 1.87
C PHE A 23 -0.39 -5.50 2.06
N ALA A 24 -1.36 -4.63 2.23
CA ALA A 24 -1.10 -3.23 2.49
C ALA A 24 -2.21 -2.65 3.36
N GLN A 25 -1.93 -1.51 3.98
CA GLN A 25 -2.86 -0.83 4.87
C GLN A 25 -3.33 0.48 4.26
N MET A 26 -4.63 0.74 4.37
CA MET A 26 -5.21 2.04 4.09
C MET A 26 -4.90 3.00 5.24
N LEU A 27 -4.22 4.10 4.94
CA LEU A 27 -4.06 5.22 5.87
C LEU A 27 -5.17 6.25 5.59
N ARG A 28 -4.96 7.51 6.00
CA ARG A 28 -5.78 8.62 5.54
C ARG A 28 -5.78 8.65 4.01
N SER A 29 -6.96 8.68 3.39
CA SER A 29 -7.07 8.66 1.93
C SER A 29 -6.30 9.83 1.29
N PRO A 30 -5.57 9.61 0.16
CA PRO A 30 -5.46 8.37 -0.62
C PRO A 30 -4.14 7.62 -0.38
N TYR A 31 -3.61 7.64 0.85
CA TYR A 31 -2.31 7.06 1.17
C TYR A 31 -2.40 5.58 1.57
N MET A 32 -1.61 4.75 0.90
CA MET A 32 -1.43 3.35 1.27
C MET A 32 -0.02 3.06 1.73
N ARG A 33 0.05 2.22 2.75
CA ARG A 33 1.28 1.71 3.33
C ARG A 33 1.50 0.27 2.90
N PHE A 34 2.69 -0.03 2.38
CA PHE A 34 3.12 -1.35 1.94
C PHE A 34 4.17 -1.95 2.88
N PHE A 35 4.17 -3.28 2.97
CA PHE A 35 5.01 -4.04 3.89
C PHE A 35 5.83 -5.10 3.16
N ASP A 36 6.99 -5.43 3.74
CA ASP A 36 7.93 -6.43 3.25
C ASP A 36 7.42 -7.85 3.54
N LEU A 37 6.27 -8.16 2.95
CA LEU A 37 5.65 -9.46 3.02
C LEU A 37 4.89 -9.76 1.74
N SER A 38 5.12 -10.96 1.23
CA SER A 38 4.40 -11.50 0.08
C SER A 38 4.09 -12.97 0.28
N CYS A 39 3.04 -13.45 -0.39
CA CYS A 39 2.72 -14.88 -0.48
C CYS A 39 2.28 -15.24 -1.89
N ILE A 40 2.21 -16.54 -2.18
CA ILE A 40 1.91 -17.08 -3.52
C ILE A 40 0.40 -17.12 -3.78
N ASP A 41 -0.39 -17.39 -2.75
CA ASP A 41 -1.81 -17.77 -2.88
C ASP A 41 -2.79 -16.76 -2.26
N GLY A 42 -2.29 -15.70 -1.63
CA GLY A 42 -3.10 -14.71 -0.93
C GLY A 42 -3.64 -15.18 0.43
N ASN A 43 -3.12 -16.27 1.00
CA ASN A 43 -3.53 -16.75 2.32
C ASN A 43 -2.69 -16.12 3.43
N TRP A 44 -3.36 -15.50 4.42
CA TRP A 44 -2.71 -14.72 5.49
C TRP A 44 -3.00 -15.22 6.91
N LYS A 45 -3.50 -16.45 7.08
CA LYS A 45 -3.98 -16.95 8.39
C LYS A 45 -2.89 -16.96 9.46
N GLU A 46 -1.68 -17.37 9.11
CA GLU A 46 -0.57 -17.60 10.05
C GLU A 46 0.44 -16.43 10.10
N ILE A 47 0.08 -15.29 9.50
CA ILE A 47 0.95 -14.12 9.46
C ILE A 47 0.73 -13.22 10.68
N ASP A 48 1.84 -12.91 11.35
CA ASP A 48 1.92 -11.79 12.30
C ASP A 48 2.19 -10.48 11.54
N PHE A 49 1.11 -9.75 11.32
CA PHE A 49 1.13 -8.47 10.61
C PHE A 49 1.86 -7.37 11.40
N ALA A 50 1.91 -7.47 12.74
CA ALA A 50 2.52 -6.43 13.57
C ALA A 50 4.04 -6.38 13.43
N GLN A 51 4.67 -7.50 13.05
CA GLN A 51 6.12 -7.60 12.84
C GLN A 51 6.55 -7.30 11.40
N SER A 52 5.60 -7.05 10.50
CA SER A 52 5.92 -6.79 9.10
C SER A 52 6.60 -5.42 8.96
N LYS A 53 7.77 -5.41 8.34
CA LYS A 53 8.54 -4.18 8.09
C LYS A 53 7.84 -3.32 7.04
N GLU A 54 7.67 -2.03 7.30
CA GLU A 54 7.18 -1.06 6.31
C GLU A 54 8.23 -0.86 5.19
N ILE A 55 7.80 -0.88 3.93
CA ILE A 55 8.67 -0.55 2.79
C ILE A 55 8.51 0.92 2.41
N PHE A 56 7.28 1.35 2.13
CA PHE A 56 6.95 2.73 1.76
C PHE A 56 5.47 3.06 1.91
N CYS A 57 5.19 4.36 1.93
CA CYS A 57 3.89 4.96 1.75
C CYS A 57 3.77 5.60 0.36
N VAL A 58 2.61 5.45 -0.29
CA VAL A 58 2.36 6.02 -1.62
C VAL A 58 0.89 6.41 -1.80
N LEU A 59 0.66 7.43 -2.64
CA LEU A 59 -0.66 7.80 -3.13
C LEU A 59 -1.16 6.74 -4.11
N ILE A 60 -2.38 6.22 -3.91
CA ILE A 60 -2.98 5.25 -4.84
C ILE A 60 -4.37 5.68 -5.28
N GLY A 61 -4.59 5.66 -6.60
CA GLY A 61 -5.89 5.94 -7.18
C GLY A 61 -6.89 4.81 -6.92
N GLN A 62 -8.15 5.17 -6.67
CA GLN A 62 -9.23 4.21 -6.41
C GLN A 62 -9.40 3.16 -7.51
N ILE A 63 -9.21 3.54 -8.78
CA ILE A 63 -9.30 2.62 -9.94
C ILE A 63 -8.21 1.54 -9.87
N VAL A 64 -6.98 1.91 -9.52
CA VAL A 64 -5.87 0.96 -9.37
C VAL A 64 -6.16 0.03 -8.19
N LEU A 65 -6.58 0.59 -7.07
CA LEU A 65 -6.90 -0.18 -5.87
C LEU A 65 -7.99 -1.23 -6.13
N GLN A 66 -9.06 -0.86 -6.85
CA GLN A 66 -10.14 -1.79 -7.21
C GLN A 66 -9.68 -2.95 -8.09
N LYS A 67 -8.62 -2.77 -8.89
CA LYS A 67 -8.04 -3.83 -9.73
C LYS A 67 -7.13 -4.77 -8.93
N LEU A 68 -6.45 -4.27 -7.91
CA LEU A 68 -5.46 -5.03 -7.14
C LEU A 68 -6.07 -5.77 -5.94
N VAL A 69 -7.05 -5.17 -5.26
CA VAL A 69 -7.61 -5.75 -4.03
C VAL A 69 -8.41 -7.01 -4.33
N VAL A 70 -8.01 -8.10 -3.67
CA VAL A 70 -8.75 -9.37 -3.70
C VAL A 70 -9.75 -9.42 -2.55
N GLU A 71 -9.28 -9.08 -1.35
CA GLU A 71 -10.12 -9.06 -0.16
C GLU A 71 -9.58 -8.16 0.95
N LYS A 72 -10.47 -7.87 1.90
CA LYS A 72 -10.12 -7.21 3.16
C LYS A 72 -9.72 -8.26 4.19
N ILE A 73 -8.60 -8.05 4.84
CA ILE A 73 -8.11 -8.89 5.94
C ILE A 73 -8.82 -8.41 7.21
N ARG A 74 -9.75 -9.23 7.74
CA ARG A 74 -10.61 -8.84 8.87
C ARG A 74 -9.90 -8.99 10.22
N GLY A 75 -10.28 -8.15 11.18
CA GLY A 75 -9.87 -8.27 12.58
C GLY A 75 -8.43 -7.88 12.88
N LYS A 76 -7.70 -7.35 11.89
CA LYS A 76 -6.30 -6.94 12.02
C LYS A 76 -6.16 -5.48 11.58
N SER A 77 -5.43 -4.69 12.35
CA SER A 77 -5.01 -3.32 12.02
C SER A 77 -3.66 -3.09 12.67
N ILE A 78 -2.73 -2.48 11.93
CA ILE A 78 -1.43 -2.09 12.45
C ILE A 78 -1.53 -0.61 12.81
N GLN A 79 -1.26 -0.25 14.06
CA GLN A 79 -1.24 1.16 14.43
C GLN A 79 -0.23 1.92 13.55
N PRO A 80 -0.60 3.05 12.96
CA PRO A 80 0.35 3.84 12.19
C PRO A 80 1.38 4.43 13.16
N TYR A 81 2.62 3.96 13.05
CA TYR A 81 3.79 4.73 13.48
C TYR A 81 4.13 5.77 12.40
N PHE A 82 4.99 6.73 12.71
CA PHE A 82 5.49 7.71 11.73
C PHE A 82 5.93 7.02 10.42
N GLN A 83 5.35 7.45 9.29
CA GLN A 83 5.70 6.92 7.96
C GLN A 83 7.02 7.52 7.51
N LYS A 84 8.07 6.72 7.62
CA LYS A 84 9.43 7.15 7.33
C LYS A 84 9.74 7.18 5.83
N TYR A 85 9.22 6.24 5.07
CA TYR A 85 9.58 6.07 3.66
C TYR A 85 8.41 6.39 2.74
N TRP A 86 8.64 7.23 1.75
CA TRP A 86 7.62 7.70 0.81
C TRP A 86 8.07 7.52 -0.63
N ILE A 87 7.13 7.31 -1.54
CA ILE A 87 7.39 7.41 -2.97
C ILE A 87 7.12 8.84 -3.43
N ARG A 88 8.19 9.57 -3.75
CA ARG A 88 8.09 10.88 -4.41
C ARG A 88 7.83 10.66 -5.90
N PRO A 89 6.63 10.99 -6.43
CA PRO A 89 6.33 10.75 -7.82
C PRO A 89 7.19 11.62 -8.73
N ARG A 90 7.68 11.05 -9.83
CA ARG A 90 8.31 11.83 -10.91
C ARG A 90 7.23 12.28 -11.87
N LEU A 91 7.17 13.58 -12.13
CA LEU A 91 6.21 14.15 -13.08
C LEU A 91 6.63 13.86 -14.52
N ASN A 92 5.66 13.62 -15.37
CA ASN A 92 5.84 13.47 -16.79
C ASN A 92 5.48 14.79 -17.50
N PHE A 93 6.48 15.47 -18.06
CA PHE A 93 6.30 16.71 -18.82
C PHE A 93 6.23 16.48 -20.34
N GLU A 94 6.43 15.24 -20.80
CA GLU A 94 6.45 14.87 -22.23
C GLU A 94 5.03 14.61 -22.79
N GLY A 95 3.99 14.81 -21.99
CA GLY A 95 2.60 14.47 -22.31
C GLY A 95 2.23 13.02 -21.97
N GLY A 96 0.93 12.73 -21.84
CA GLY A 96 0.41 11.41 -21.44
C GLY A 96 0.04 11.31 -19.95
N PHE A 97 0.25 10.14 -19.33
CA PHE A 97 -0.05 9.95 -17.91
C PHE A 97 0.87 10.81 -17.02
N LEU A 98 0.31 11.40 -15.96
CA LEU A 98 0.95 12.43 -15.13
C LEU A 98 2.26 11.99 -14.45
N PHE A 99 2.41 10.69 -14.16
CA PHE A 99 3.52 10.15 -13.38
C PHE A 99 4.40 9.19 -14.19
N LYS A 100 5.74 9.27 -14.01
CA LYS A 100 6.76 8.40 -14.62
C LYS A 100 7.56 7.65 -13.53
N GLY A 101 6.83 6.90 -12.71
CA GLY A 101 7.36 6.22 -11.52
C GLY A 101 7.63 7.19 -10.36
N GLY A 102 8.55 6.83 -9.47
CA GLY A 102 8.92 7.66 -8.34
C GLY A 102 10.25 7.24 -7.71
N ASP A 103 10.75 8.09 -6.81
CA ASP A 103 11.93 7.83 -5.99
C ASP A 103 11.49 7.45 -4.58
N LEU A 104 12.15 6.46 -3.98
CA LEU A 104 12.03 6.22 -2.54
C LEU A 104 12.77 7.33 -1.79
N VAL A 105 12.05 8.06 -0.95
CA VAL A 105 12.60 9.12 -0.10
C VAL A 105 12.35 8.78 1.36
N GLU A 106 13.35 9.08 2.18
CA GLU A 106 13.24 9.06 3.64
C GLU A 106 12.84 10.45 4.12
N VAL A 107 11.76 10.53 4.90
CA VAL A 107 11.28 11.76 5.51
C VAL A 107 11.68 11.73 6.98
N ASP A 108 12.44 12.74 7.41
CA ASP A 108 12.77 12.94 8.83
C ASP A 108 11.61 13.70 9.49
N PRO A 109 11.01 13.17 10.58
CA PRO A 109 9.95 13.88 11.29
C PRO A 109 10.40 15.20 11.92
N ASN A 110 11.71 15.42 12.05
CA ASN A 110 12.31 16.57 12.74
C ASN A 110 12.78 17.68 11.80
N ILE A 111 12.63 17.50 10.49
CA ILE A 111 12.99 18.53 9.49
C ILE A 111 11.67 19.11 8.96
N THR A 112 11.28 20.25 9.53
CA THR A 112 10.14 21.09 9.08
C THR A 112 10.66 22.30 8.34
#